data_AF-A0AAN5BUY6-F1
#
_entry.id   AF-A0AAN5BUY6-F1
#
_cell.length_a   1.000
_cell.length_b   1.000
_cell.length_c   1.000
_cell.angle_alpha   90.00
_cell.angle_beta   90.00
_cell.angle_gamma   90.00
#
_symmetry.space_group_name_H-M   'P 1'
#
loop_
_entity.id
_entity.type
_entity.pdbx_description
1 polymer ?
#
loop_
_entity_poly.entity_id
_entity_poly.type
_entity_poly.pdbx_seq_one_letter_code
_entity_poly.pdbx_strand_id
1 'polypeptide(L)'
;MLGFCTLPDPSINASSPPSTYIKDGCNVLAETMPGGSLAHYNRGGTAIHEIGHWNGLLHTFEGESCSSDNEGDFIADTPQQSKPTEGCPAQKDSCPELPGFDAIHNFMDYSSDECYDSFTPDQVSRMRSMWFAMRDGK
;
A
#
# COMPACT_ATOMS: atom_id res chain seq x y z
N MET A 1 -2.92 14.68 -2.29
CA MET A 1 -1.88 13.67 -2.53
C MET A 1 -0.86 13.82 -1.42
N LEU A 2 -0.65 12.77 -0.61
CA LEU A 2 0.25 12.78 0.55
C LEU A 2 1.63 12.22 0.21
N GLY A 3 1.68 11.26 -0.72
CA GLY A 3 2.90 10.73 -1.30
C GLY A 3 2.60 10.05 -2.64
N PHE A 4 3.64 9.52 -3.25
CA PHE A 4 3.57 8.49 -4.28
C PHE A 4 4.90 7.74 -4.37
N CYS A 5 4.87 6.45 -4.71
CA CYS A 5 6.03 5.70 -5.19
C CYS A 5 5.78 5.08 -6.56
N THR A 6 6.88 4.77 -7.25
CA THR A 6 6.86 3.89 -8.42
C THR A 6 6.67 2.43 -7.99
N LEU A 7 5.75 1.73 -8.65
CA LEU A 7 5.66 0.27 -8.55
C LEU A 7 6.89 -0.40 -9.20
N PRO A 8 7.21 -1.66 -8.83
CA PRO A 8 8.24 -2.43 -9.53
C PRO A 8 7.94 -2.57 -11.04
N ASP A 9 8.92 -2.22 -11.87
CA ASP A 9 8.81 -2.31 -13.33
C ASP A 9 9.58 -3.55 -13.85
N PRO A 10 8.89 -4.57 -14.40
CA PRO A 10 9.53 -5.78 -14.89
C PRO A 10 10.40 -5.58 -16.14
N SER A 11 10.29 -4.43 -16.81
CA SER A 11 11.14 -4.09 -17.96
C SER A 11 12.55 -3.65 -17.55
N ILE A 12 12.76 -3.30 -16.29
CA ILE A 12 14.07 -2.89 -15.75
C ILE A 12 14.91 -4.10 -15.34
N ASN A 13 16.15 -4.13 -15.80
CA ASN A 13 17.13 -5.16 -15.50
C ASN A 13 18.54 -4.58 -15.33
N ALA A 14 19.50 -5.40 -14.93
CA ALA A 14 20.88 -4.98 -14.65
C ALA A 14 21.63 -4.34 -15.84
N SER A 15 21.10 -4.42 -17.07
CA SER A 15 21.65 -3.75 -18.25
C SER A 15 20.88 -2.50 -18.66
N SER A 16 19.79 -2.17 -17.96
CA SER A 16 18.99 -0.98 -18.22
C SER A 16 19.82 0.28 -17.92
N PRO A 17 19.82 1.31 -18.78
CA PRO A 17 20.58 2.52 -18.53
C PRO A 17 19.93 3.34 -17.40
N PRO A 18 20.70 4.06 -16.56
CA PRO A 18 20.17 4.81 -15.41
C PRO A 18 19.03 5.78 -15.72
N SER A 19 18.98 6.32 -16.95
CA SER A 19 17.89 7.19 -17.40
C SER A 19 16.51 6.52 -17.39
N THR A 20 16.45 5.19 -17.43
CA THR A 20 15.19 4.42 -17.45
C THR A 20 14.53 4.32 -16.07
N TYR A 21 15.31 4.33 -15.00
CA TYR A 21 14.82 4.20 -13.62
C TYR A 21 15.19 5.40 -12.74
N ILE A 22 15.62 6.53 -13.34
CA ILE A 22 15.99 7.74 -12.59
C ILE A 22 14.84 8.33 -11.75
N LYS A 23 13.60 7.99 -12.08
CA LYS A 23 12.40 8.39 -11.34
C LYS A 23 11.92 7.34 -10.34
N ASP A 24 12.59 6.19 -10.29
CA ASP A 24 12.22 5.15 -9.35
C ASP A 24 12.46 5.62 -7.91
N GLY A 25 11.48 5.37 -7.05
CA GLY A 25 11.52 5.75 -5.65
C GLY A 25 10.22 6.40 -5.22
N CYS A 26 10.33 7.16 -4.14
CA CYS A 26 9.20 7.65 -3.36
C CYS A 26 9.31 9.14 -3.11
N ASN A 27 8.19 9.85 -3.24
CA ASN A 27 8.05 11.24 -2.85
C ASN A 27 6.99 11.32 -1.77
N VAL A 28 7.33 11.91 -0.63
CA VAL A 28 6.43 12.03 0.53
C VAL A 28 6.34 13.50 0.93
N LEU A 29 5.13 13.99 1.17
CA LEU A 29 4.88 15.34 1.65
C LEU A 29 5.53 15.51 3.04
N ALA A 30 6.42 16.49 3.19
CA ALA A 30 7.17 16.68 4.44
C ALA A 30 6.29 16.82 5.69
N GLU A 31 5.07 17.34 5.54
CA GLU A 31 4.12 17.52 6.64
C GLU A 31 3.55 16.20 7.19
N THR A 32 3.72 15.08 6.48
CA THR A 32 3.27 13.74 6.92
C THR A 32 4.33 12.97 7.71
N MET A 33 5.57 13.48 7.73
CA MET A 33 6.64 12.88 8.51
C MET A 33 6.40 13.08 10.03
N PRO A 34 6.97 12.23 10.90
CA PRO A 34 6.89 12.41 12.35
C PRO A 34 7.24 13.84 12.79
N GLY A 35 6.30 14.52 13.44
CA GLY A 35 6.44 15.91 13.87
C GLY A 35 6.00 16.97 12.85
N GLY A 36 5.46 16.56 11.71
CA GLY A 36 4.87 17.46 10.70
C GLY A 36 3.54 18.08 11.13
N SER A 37 3.08 19.06 10.35
CA SER A 37 1.89 19.87 10.66
C SER A 37 0.55 19.24 10.26
N LEU A 38 0.55 18.18 9.44
CA LEU A 38 -0.68 17.58 8.93
C LEU A 38 -1.26 16.60 9.95
N ALA A 39 -2.13 17.09 10.81
CA ALA A 39 -2.81 16.28 11.82
C ALA A 39 -3.43 15.01 11.21
N HIS A 40 -3.40 13.91 11.97
CA HIS A 40 -3.87 12.57 11.56
C HIS A 40 -3.02 11.86 10.50
N TYR A 41 -2.01 12.53 9.91
CA TYR A 41 -1.14 11.94 8.90
C TYR A 41 0.34 12.24 9.16
N ASN A 42 0.70 12.71 10.37
CA ASN A 42 2.02 13.19 10.74
C ASN A 42 2.81 12.22 11.66
N ARG A 43 2.57 10.92 11.55
CA ARG A 43 3.28 9.86 12.28
C ARG A 43 4.14 9.00 11.36
N GLY A 44 4.24 9.35 10.08
CA GLY A 44 5.04 8.65 9.08
C GLY A 44 4.31 7.51 8.36
N GLY A 45 3.00 7.33 8.59
CA GLY A 45 2.20 6.27 7.96
C GLY A 45 2.20 6.39 6.43
N THR A 46 2.16 7.62 5.91
CA THR A 46 2.33 7.86 4.45
C THR A 46 3.61 7.23 3.92
N ALA A 47 4.76 7.40 4.57
CA ALA A 47 6.01 6.82 4.06
C ALA A 47 5.96 5.28 4.04
N ILE A 48 5.32 4.66 5.03
CA ILE A 48 5.19 3.20 5.11
C ILE A 48 4.28 2.68 3.99
N HIS A 49 3.12 3.30 3.79
CA HIS A 49 2.17 3.00 2.71
C HIS A 49 2.86 3.03 1.34
N GLU A 50 3.57 4.12 1.09
CA GLU A 50 4.26 4.37 -0.18
C GLU A 50 5.39 3.35 -0.41
N ILE A 51 6.17 2.99 0.63
CA ILE A 51 7.17 1.93 0.54
C ILE A 51 6.52 0.55 0.27
N GLY A 52 5.28 0.33 0.73
CA GLY A 52 4.47 -0.84 0.36
C GLY A 52 4.25 -0.91 -1.16
N HIS A 53 3.84 0.18 -1.79
CA HIS A 53 3.76 0.28 -3.26
C HIS A 53 5.10 0.06 -3.93
N TRP A 54 6.17 0.68 -3.43
CA TRP A 54 7.51 0.50 -4.01
C TRP A 54 7.96 -0.97 -3.99
N ASN A 55 7.42 -1.78 -3.08
CA ASN A 55 7.61 -3.24 -3.01
C ASN A 55 6.44 -4.05 -3.61
N GLY A 56 5.57 -3.44 -4.43
CA GLY A 56 4.58 -4.12 -5.24
C GLY A 56 3.27 -4.50 -4.53
N LEU A 57 2.95 -3.83 -3.43
CA LEU A 57 1.60 -3.91 -2.85
C LEU A 57 0.65 -2.95 -3.58
N LEU A 58 -0.60 -3.36 -3.71
CA LEU A 58 -1.71 -2.52 -4.18
C LEU A 58 -2.52 -2.09 -2.95
N HIS A 59 -3.46 -1.16 -3.16
CA HIS A 59 -4.39 -0.79 -2.10
C HIS A 59 -5.28 -1.96 -1.71
N THR A 60 -5.66 -2.09 -0.44
CA THR A 60 -6.56 -3.19 0.00
C THR A 60 -7.95 -3.14 -0.65
N PHE A 61 -8.33 -1.98 -1.18
CA PHE A 61 -9.56 -1.74 -1.93
C PHE A 61 -9.35 -1.72 -3.45
N GLU A 62 -8.24 -2.25 -3.95
CA GLU A 62 -7.97 -2.36 -5.38
C GLU A 62 -9.14 -3.04 -6.12
N GLY A 63 -9.48 -2.51 -7.28
CA GLY A 63 -10.66 -2.94 -8.04
C GLY A 63 -12.00 -2.39 -7.54
N GLU A 64 -12.06 -1.80 -6.34
CA GLU A 64 -13.21 -1.07 -5.78
C GLU A 64 -14.55 -1.82 -5.91
N SER A 65 -14.53 -3.13 -5.62
CA SER A 65 -15.66 -4.03 -5.86
C SER A 65 -15.81 -5.06 -4.75
N CYS A 66 -17.04 -5.56 -4.56
CA CYS A 66 -17.34 -6.72 -3.72
C CYS A 66 -17.66 -7.98 -4.55
N SER A 67 -17.35 -7.94 -5.84
CA SER A 67 -17.63 -9.07 -6.73
C SER A 67 -16.60 -10.18 -6.50
N SER A 68 -17.06 -11.42 -6.40
CA SER A 68 -16.17 -12.58 -6.17
C SER A 68 -15.29 -12.93 -7.37
N ASP A 69 -15.55 -12.34 -8.54
CA ASP A 69 -14.71 -12.45 -9.74
C ASP A 69 -13.63 -11.35 -9.81
N ASN A 70 -13.58 -10.47 -8.81
CA ASN A 70 -12.53 -9.47 -8.64
C ASN A 70 -11.47 -10.02 -7.66
N GLU A 71 -10.21 -9.98 -8.06
CA GLU A 71 -9.08 -10.51 -7.28
C GLU A 71 -8.57 -9.51 -6.21
N GLY A 72 -9.17 -8.32 -6.13
CA GLY A 72 -8.80 -7.27 -5.18
C GLY A 72 -7.34 -6.84 -5.35
N ASP A 73 -6.61 -6.83 -4.24
CA ASP A 73 -5.19 -6.47 -4.18
C ASP A 73 -4.24 -7.63 -4.52
N PHE A 74 -4.79 -8.78 -4.92
CA PHE A 74 -4.08 -10.04 -5.19
C PHE A 74 -3.34 -10.62 -3.98
N ILE A 75 -3.79 -10.31 -2.76
CA ILE A 75 -3.27 -10.89 -1.52
C ILE A 75 -4.40 -11.67 -0.84
N ALA A 76 -4.14 -12.92 -0.44
CA ALA A 76 -5.20 -13.84 -0.02
C ALA A 76 -5.70 -13.58 1.41
N ASP A 77 -4.86 -12.98 2.27
CA ASP A 77 -5.17 -12.72 3.68
C ASP A 77 -5.63 -11.27 3.96
N THR A 78 -5.82 -10.47 2.91
CA THR A 78 -6.50 -9.17 2.94
C THR A 78 -7.97 -9.35 2.58
N PRO A 79 -8.91 -8.97 3.47
CA PRO A 79 -10.33 -8.99 3.13
C PRO A 79 -10.65 -8.08 1.94
N GLN A 80 -11.60 -8.50 1.11
CA GLN A 80 -12.06 -7.70 -0.04
C GLN A 80 -12.73 -6.41 0.45
N GLN A 81 -12.30 -5.27 -0.07
CA GLN A 81 -12.87 -3.96 0.22
C GLN A 81 -13.31 -3.27 -1.07
N SER A 82 -14.50 -2.65 -1.07
CA SER A 82 -14.97 -1.88 -2.24
C SER A 82 -14.61 -0.40 -2.16
N LYS A 83 -14.19 0.09 -0.99
CA LYS A 83 -13.89 1.52 -0.76
C LYS A 83 -12.74 1.71 0.23
N PRO A 84 -11.93 2.77 0.05
CA PRO A 84 -10.96 3.20 1.05
C PRO A 84 -11.63 3.57 2.37
N THR A 85 -10.92 3.40 3.47
CA THR A 85 -11.33 3.89 4.79
C THR A 85 -10.85 5.32 4.99
N GLU A 86 -11.71 6.18 5.52
CA GLU A 86 -11.33 7.54 5.92
C GLU A 86 -11.29 7.65 7.45
N GLY A 87 -10.22 8.25 7.98
CA GLY A 87 -10.03 8.40 9.42
C GLY A 87 -9.78 7.07 10.13
N CYS A 88 -10.24 6.96 11.37
CA CYS A 88 -10.00 5.80 12.23
C CYS A 88 -11.30 5.29 12.88
N PRO A 89 -12.22 4.68 12.08
CA PRO A 89 -13.44 4.09 12.63
C PRO A 89 -13.11 2.86 13.48
N ALA A 90 -13.99 2.50 14.41
CA ALA A 90 -13.80 1.29 15.23
C ALA A 90 -13.94 -0.01 14.40
N GLN A 91 -14.74 0.03 13.34
CA GLN A 91 -14.97 -1.08 12.42
C GLN A 91 -15.57 -0.52 11.13
N LYS A 92 -15.31 -1.19 10.01
CA LYS A 92 -15.92 -0.90 8.71
C LYS A 92 -16.10 -2.20 7.93
N ASP A 93 -17.19 -2.27 7.18
CA ASP A 93 -17.50 -3.40 6.32
C ASP A 93 -18.13 -2.88 5.04
N SER A 94 -17.33 -2.79 3.99
CA SER A 94 -17.77 -2.33 2.68
C SER A 94 -18.30 -3.48 1.81
N CYS A 95 -18.05 -4.74 2.20
CA CYS A 95 -18.43 -5.95 1.49
C CYS A 95 -19.02 -7.01 2.44
N PRO A 96 -20.21 -6.75 3.03
CA PRO A 96 -20.75 -7.57 4.14
C PRO A 96 -21.15 -8.99 3.77
N GLU A 97 -21.26 -9.30 2.48
CA GLU A 97 -21.56 -10.64 1.97
C GLU A 97 -20.29 -11.47 1.72
N LEU A 98 -19.10 -10.88 1.94
CA LEU A 98 -17.80 -11.54 1.83
C LEU A 98 -17.15 -11.73 3.21
N PRO A 99 -16.21 -12.67 3.35
CA PRO A 99 -15.55 -12.89 4.63
C PRO A 99 -14.64 -11.73 5.05
N GLY A 100 -14.74 -11.35 6.33
CA GLY A 100 -13.85 -10.37 6.96
C GLY A 100 -14.45 -8.96 7.07
N PHE A 101 -13.76 -8.08 7.77
CA PHE A 101 -14.05 -6.65 7.80
C PHE A 101 -13.00 -5.91 6.98
N ASP A 102 -13.30 -4.68 6.58
CA ASP A 102 -12.31 -3.81 5.93
C ASP A 102 -11.06 -3.71 6.82
N ALA A 103 -9.88 -3.82 6.21
CA ALA A 103 -8.58 -3.81 6.85
C ALA A 103 -8.15 -2.38 7.26
N ILE A 104 -8.96 -1.74 8.11
CA ILE A 104 -8.80 -0.36 8.60
C ILE A 104 -7.46 -0.07 9.31
N HIS A 105 -6.73 -1.12 9.70
CA HIS A 105 -5.42 -1.02 10.36
C HIS A 105 -4.26 -1.36 9.43
N ASN A 106 -4.55 -1.71 8.18
CA ASN A 106 -3.55 -2.07 7.18
C ASN A 106 -2.90 -0.81 6.60
N PHE A 107 -1.57 -0.81 6.44
CA PHE A 107 -0.87 0.31 5.84
C PHE A 107 -1.27 0.60 4.39
N MET A 108 -1.88 -0.35 3.67
CA MET A 108 -2.33 -0.19 2.28
C MET A 108 -3.79 0.25 2.14
N ASP A 109 -4.50 0.53 3.24
CA ASP A 109 -5.76 1.29 3.22
C ASP A 109 -5.44 2.81 3.25
N TYR A 110 -6.46 3.68 3.30
CA TYR A 110 -6.35 5.14 3.42
C TYR A 110 -6.76 5.68 4.80
N SER A 111 -6.78 4.82 5.81
CA SER A 111 -7.02 5.22 7.19
C SER A 111 -6.02 6.29 7.67
N SER A 112 -6.38 7.02 8.72
CA SER A 112 -5.44 7.95 9.34
C SER A 112 -4.30 7.22 10.07
N ASP A 113 -3.17 7.90 10.25
CA ASP A 113 -1.94 7.35 10.83
C ASP A 113 -2.15 6.77 12.24
N GLU A 114 -3.10 7.28 13.03
CA GLU A 114 -3.43 6.69 14.34
C GLU A 114 -4.07 5.31 14.27
N CYS A 115 -4.59 4.91 13.10
CA CYS A 115 -5.24 3.61 12.90
C CYS A 115 -4.28 2.57 12.31
N TYR A 116 -3.25 2.98 11.58
CA TYR A 116 -2.32 2.01 10.99
C TYR A 116 -1.56 1.20 12.05
N ASP A 117 -1.37 -0.08 11.76
CA ASP A 117 -0.69 -1.03 12.64
C ASP A 117 0.30 -1.92 11.87
N SER A 118 -0.17 -2.63 10.84
CA SER A 118 0.61 -3.73 10.25
C SER A 118 0.31 -4.01 8.78
N PHE A 119 1.29 -4.67 8.13
CA PHE A 119 1.06 -5.44 6.90
C PHE A 119 0.65 -6.87 7.28
N THR A 120 -0.11 -7.54 6.42
CA THR A 120 -0.42 -8.95 6.59
C THR A 120 0.80 -9.85 6.30
N PRO A 121 0.82 -11.10 6.78
CA PRO A 121 1.86 -12.06 6.42
C PRO A 121 2.07 -12.23 4.91
N ASP A 122 1.00 -12.30 4.11
CA ASP A 122 1.14 -12.48 2.66
C ASP A 122 1.56 -11.18 1.94
N GLN A 123 1.17 -10.01 2.44
CA GLN A 123 1.75 -8.73 1.99
C GLN A 123 3.26 -8.69 2.23
N VAL A 124 3.73 -9.12 3.41
CA VAL A 124 5.18 -9.21 3.70
C VAL A 124 5.87 -10.21 2.76
N SER A 125 5.25 -11.35 2.49
CA SER A 125 5.75 -12.33 1.53
C SER A 125 5.89 -11.75 0.12
N ARG A 126 4.85 -11.06 -0.37
CA ARG A 126 4.83 -10.35 -1.65
C ARG A 126 5.94 -9.30 -1.74
N MET A 127 6.07 -8.45 -0.73
CA MET A 127 7.11 -7.41 -0.70
C MET A 127 8.51 -8.00 -0.80
N ARG A 128 8.79 -9.08 -0.05
CA ARG A 128 10.08 -9.78 -0.13
C ARG A 128 10.30 -10.40 -1.51
N SER A 129 9.27 -11.02 -2.09
CA SER A 129 9.37 -11.57 -3.44
C SER A 129 9.68 -10.49 -4.47
N MET A 130 9.05 -9.32 -4.36
CA MET A 130 9.28 -8.20 -5.27
C MET A 130 10.65 -7.58 -5.12
N TRP A 131 11.15 -7.46 -3.89
CA TRP A 131 12.52 -7.03 -3.63
C TRP A 131 13.53 -7.90 -4.40
N PHE A 132 13.49 -9.23 -4.20
CA PHE A 132 14.44 -10.13 -4.84
C PHE A 132 14.24 -10.23 -6.37
N ALA A 133 13.01 -10.10 -6.87
CA ALA A 133 12.75 -10.23 -8.30
C ALA A 133 13.07 -8.96 -9.10
N MET A 134 12.87 -7.78 -8.50
CA MET A 134 12.82 -6.51 -9.24
C MET A 134 13.75 -5.42 -8.73
N ARG A 135 14.23 -5.51 -7.48
CA ARG A 135 15.06 -4.47 -6.86
C ARG A 135 16.50 -4.92 -6.63
N ASP A 136 16.69 -6.12 -6.09
CA ASP A 136 18.01 -6.60 -5.69
C ASP A 136 18.95 -6.78 -6.90
N GLY A 137 20.07 -6.05 -6.88
CA GLY A 137 21.10 -6.12 -7.93
C GLY A 137 20.68 -5.63 -9.31
N LYS A 138 19.62 -4.81 -9.41
CA LYS A 138 19.08 -4.27 -10.67
C LYS A 138 19.45 -2.81 -10.90
#